data_AF-A0A417JG84-F1
#
_entry.id   AF-A0A417JG84-F1
#
_cell.length_a   1.000
_cell.length_b   1.000
_cell.length_c   1.000
_cell.angle_alpha   90.00
_cell.angle_beta   90.00
_cell.angle_gamma   90.00
#
_symmetry.space_group_name_H-M   'P 1'
#
loop_
_entity.id
_entity.type
_entity.pdbx_description
1 polymer ?
#
loop_
_entity_poly.entity_id
_entity_poly.type
_entity_poly.pdbx_seq_one_letter_code
_entity_poly.pdbx_strand_id
1 'polypeptide(L)'
;MSDKEYKKLLKQFHKLSDRHILVVETDMPSSDVQKVVILSDKIRKAGNELVGLMRKNYDQLMRTKKYRKLLKLYGSTKDKKKHRDLANQLNEMQKQYNVTWDHCRNAMIHIGKKYSIDAVFALTKAEDIWRGIEKCLYNNGKTIHFSKYGELPCIRAKQINRGISMSVKDNELKFKLKGNVFGIQVKDRFQTDEVCAVLEYLSRSEIINDKAINKFLDKAYCIDTYRPCYATLVPKFIRGKYRVYLHLTIEGKAKPKYD
;
A
#
# COMPACT_ATOMS: atom_id res chain seq x y z
N MET A 1 -13.21 30.18 8.56
CA MET A 1 -13.30 29.01 7.66
C MET A 1 -14.22 28.00 8.30
N SER A 2 -15.15 27.41 7.56
CA SER A 2 -16.05 26.37 8.12
C SER A 2 -15.31 25.04 8.33
N ASP A 3 -15.77 24.20 9.28
CA ASP A 3 -15.18 22.87 9.55
C ASP A 3 -15.17 21.97 8.29
N LYS A 4 -16.20 22.08 7.44
CA LYS A 4 -16.29 21.34 6.18
C LYS A 4 -15.23 21.79 5.18
N GLU A 5 -14.99 23.09 5.07
CA GLU A 5 -13.94 23.64 4.21
C GLU A 5 -12.55 23.28 4.73
N TYR A 6 -12.34 23.38 6.05
CA TYR A 6 -11.11 22.96 6.72
C TYR A 6 -10.76 21.51 6.37
N LYS A 7 -11.69 20.57 6.59
CA LYS A 7 -11.48 19.14 6.29
C LYS A 7 -11.20 18.90 4.80
N LYS A 8 -11.83 19.67 3.91
CA LYS A 8 -11.60 19.58 2.47
C LYS A 8 -10.19 20.03 2.10
N LEU A 9 -9.74 21.17 2.63
CA LEU A 9 -8.40 21.71 2.41
C LEU A 9 -7.33 20.81 3.01
N LEU A 10 -7.53 20.31 4.23
CA LEU A 10 -6.63 19.36 4.86
C LEU A 10 -6.46 18.08 4.04
N LYS A 11 -7.57 17.57 3.47
CA LYS A 11 -7.54 16.41 2.57
C LYS A 11 -6.80 16.71 1.26
N GLN A 12 -6.93 17.92 0.72
CA GLN A 12 -6.17 18.35 -0.46
C GLN A 12 -4.68 18.45 -0.15
N PHE A 13 -4.33 19.07 0.99
CA PHE A 13 -2.97 19.14 1.50
C PHE A 13 -2.34 17.74 1.61
N HIS A 14 -2.99 16.82 2.33
CA HIS A 14 -2.48 15.45 2.51
C HIS A 14 -2.34 14.64 1.21
N LYS A 15 -3.04 15.05 0.14
CA LYS A 15 -2.95 14.40 -1.18
C LYS A 15 -1.73 14.89 -1.95
N LEU A 16 -1.34 16.15 -1.75
CA LEU A 16 -0.25 16.81 -2.47
C LEU A 16 1.07 16.77 -1.71
N SER A 17 1.03 16.59 -0.38
CA SER A 17 2.20 16.50 0.47
C SER A 17 3.11 15.33 0.07
N ASP A 18 4.42 15.61 0.09
CA ASP A 18 5.45 14.59 -0.04
C ASP A 18 5.35 13.58 1.11
N ARG A 19 5.89 12.39 0.88
CA ARG A 19 5.95 11.36 1.92
C ARG A 19 7.29 10.64 1.83
N HIS A 20 7.82 10.30 2.99
CA HIS A 20 9.01 9.47 3.11
C HIS A 20 8.73 8.28 4.04
N ILE A 21 9.71 7.38 4.15
CA ILE A 21 9.60 6.17 4.96
C ILE A 21 10.72 6.17 5.99
N LEU A 22 10.34 6.13 7.27
CA LEU A 22 11.23 5.80 8.37
C LEU A 22 11.30 4.26 8.49
N VAL A 23 12.51 3.71 8.44
CA VAL A 23 12.78 2.26 8.53
C VAL A 23 13.48 1.97 9.85
N VAL A 24 12.85 1.19 10.73
CA VAL A 24 13.37 0.87 12.07
C VAL A 24 13.12 -0.60 12.39
N GLU A 25 14.02 -1.26 13.10
CA GLU A 25 13.82 -2.64 13.56
C GLU A 25 12.80 -2.67 14.71
N THR A 26 11.94 -3.68 14.78
CA THR A 26 11.01 -3.82 15.91
C THR A 26 11.71 -4.41 17.13
N ASP A 27 11.16 -4.18 18.33
CA ASP A 27 11.61 -4.82 19.58
C ASP A 27 10.94 -6.19 19.82
N MET A 28 10.27 -6.75 18.81
CA MET A 28 9.49 -7.98 18.95
C MET A 28 10.34 -9.15 19.44
N PRO A 29 9.83 -9.96 20.40
CA PRO A 29 10.46 -11.23 20.75
C PRO A 29 10.40 -12.21 19.57
N SER A 30 11.28 -13.22 19.59
CA SER A 30 11.39 -14.23 18.52
C SER A 30 10.05 -14.91 18.20
N SER A 31 9.23 -15.19 19.22
CA SER A 31 7.89 -15.78 19.06
C SER A 31 6.95 -14.90 18.23
N ASP A 32 6.97 -13.58 18.43
CA ASP A 32 6.13 -12.64 17.68
C ASP A 32 6.68 -12.40 16.26
N VAL A 33 8.01 -12.38 16.10
CA VAL A 33 8.65 -12.37 14.78
C VAL A 33 8.19 -13.58 13.94
N GLN A 34 8.14 -14.78 14.53
CA GLN A 34 7.64 -15.96 13.84
C GLN A 34 6.16 -15.83 13.44
N LYS A 35 5.31 -15.25 14.29
CA LYS A 35 3.90 -14.98 13.94
C LYS A 35 3.79 -14.04 12.73
N VAL A 36 4.63 -13.01 12.66
CA VAL A 36 4.71 -12.10 11.50
C VAL A 36 5.15 -12.85 10.24
N VAL A 37 6.17 -13.70 10.34
CA VAL A 37 6.65 -14.52 9.21
C VAL A 37 5.56 -15.46 8.69
N ILE A 38 4.86 -16.16 9.59
CA ILE A 38 3.74 -17.05 9.23
C ILE A 38 2.62 -16.27 8.53
N LEU A 39 2.26 -15.09 9.04
CA LEU A 39 1.24 -14.24 8.42
C LEU A 39 1.67 -13.78 7.03
N SER A 40 2.94 -13.37 6.87
CA SER A 40 3.49 -12.99 5.57
C SER A 40 3.47 -14.15 4.57
N ASP A 41 3.83 -15.36 4.98
CA ASP A 41 3.79 -16.54 4.10
C ASP A 41 2.34 -16.91 3.71
N LYS A 42 1.37 -16.76 4.63
CA LYS A 42 -0.05 -16.90 4.30
C LYS A 42 -0.46 -15.89 3.22
N ILE A 43 -0.09 -14.62 3.37
CA ILE A 43 -0.36 -13.56 2.37
C ILE A 43 0.29 -13.89 1.02
N ARG A 44 1.51 -14.46 1.03
CA ARG A 44 2.20 -14.91 -0.17
C ARG A 44 1.43 -16.02 -0.89
N LYS A 45 1.01 -17.06 -0.17
CA LYS A 45 0.23 -18.19 -0.70
C LYS A 45 -1.10 -17.73 -1.29
N ALA A 46 -1.86 -16.92 -0.55
CA ALA A 46 -3.09 -16.30 -1.02
C ALA A 46 -2.87 -15.45 -2.28
N GLY A 47 -1.81 -14.63 -2.28
CA GLY A 47 -1.45 -13.82 -3.43
C GLY A 47 -1.13 -14.66 -4.67
N ASN A 48 -0.39 -15.76 -4.50
CA ASN A 48 -0.05 -16.66 -5.61
C ASN A 48 -1.28 -17.36 -6.18
N GLU A 49 -2.22 -17.78 -5.35
CA GLU A 49 -3.50 -18.36 -5.82
C GLU A 49 -4.29 -17.34 -6.66
N LEU A 50 -4.38 -16.09 -6.19
CA LEU A 50 -5.05 -15.03 -6.94
C LEU A 50 -4.30 -14.67 -8.24
N VAL A 51 -2.97 -14.62 -8.21
CA VAL A 51 -2.14 -14.44 -9.42
C VAL A 51 -2.43 -15.54 -10.43
N GLY A 52 -2.50 -16.81 -10.01
CA GLY A 52 -2.83 -17.94 -10.88
C GLY A 52 -4.19 -17.78 -11.54
N LEU A 53 -5.21 -17.40 -10.76
CA LEU A 53 -6.57 -17.15 -11.26
C LEU A 53 -6.59 -16.00 -12.28
N MET A 54 -6.08 -14.83 -11.90
CA MET A 54 -6.11 -13.63 -12.75
C MET A 54 -5.27 -13.81 -14.02
N ARG A 55 -4.13 -14.51 -13.91
CA ARG A 55 -3.27 -14.82 -15.06
C ARG A 55 -3.99 -15.73 -16.04
N LYS A 56 -4.64 -16.79 -15.56
CA LYS A 56 -5.43 -17.70 -16.41
C LYS A 56 -6.51 -16.94 -17.18
N ASN A 57 -7.26 -16.07 -16.51
CA ASN A 57 -8.30 -15.25 -17.11
C ASN A 57 -7.74 -14.28 -18.17
N TYR A 58 -6.64 -13.60 -17.84
CA TYR A 58 -5.93 -12.70 -18.76
C TYR A 58 -5.38 -13.44 -20.00
N ASP A 59 -4.72 -14.58 -19.80
CA ASP A 59 -4.15 -15.37 -20.90
C ASP A 59 -5.24 -15.87 -21.85
N GLN A 60 -6.42 -16.23 -21.32
CA GLN A 60 -7.59 -16.57 -22.14
C GLN A 60 -8.10 -15.38 -22.95
N LEU A 61 -8.25 -14.20 -22.33
CA LEU A 61 -8.66 -12.97 -23.01
C LEU A 61 -7.70 -12.63 -24.17
N MET A 62 -6.39 -12.72 -23.94
CA MET A 62 -5.36 -12.37 -24.93
C MET A 62 -5.29 -13.36 -26.10
N ARG A 63 -5.65 -14.63 -25.90
CA ARG A 63 -5.73 -15.63 -26.99
C ARG A 63 -6.85 -15.30 -27.98
N THR A 64 -7.92 -14.66 -27.52
CA THR A 64 -9.11 -14.36 -28.33
C THR A 64 -8.79 -13.46 -29.52
N LYS A 65 -9.06 -13.96 -30.74
CA LYS A 65 -8.81 -13.24 -32.00
C LYS A 65 -9.55 -11.91 -32.06
N LYS A 66 -10.80 -11.88 -31.58
CA LYS A 66 -11.63 -10.66 -31.51
C LYS A 66 -10.95 -9.59 -30.63
N TYR A 67 -10.49 -9.97 -29.44
CA TYR A 67 -9.83 -9.03 -28.53
C TYR A 67 -8.56 -8.44 -29.13
N ARG A 68 -7.69 -9.27 -29.72
CA ARG A 68 -6.45 -8.81 -30.38
C ARG A 68 -6.73 -7.86 -31.55
N LYS A 69 -7.78 -8.13 -32.34
CA LYS A 69 -8.21 -7.22 -33.42
C LYS A 69 -8.70 -5.88 -32.87
N LEU A 70 -9.54 -5.89 -31.85
CA LEU A 70 -10.05 -4.68 -31.20
C LEU A 70 -8.90 -3.85 -30.61
N LEU A 71 -7.92 -4.50 -29.97
CA LEU A 71 -6.76 -3.82 -29.40
C LEU A 71 -5.91 -3.14 -30.49
N LYS A 72 -5.68 -3.82 -31.64
CA LYS A 72 -4.98 -3.23 -32.79
C LYS A 72 -5.74 -2.03 -33.36
N LEU A 73 -7.07 -2.14 -33.50
CA LEU A 73 -7.92 -1.04 -33.98
C LEU A 73 -7.88 0.15 -33.03
N TYR A 74 -8.00 -0.10 -31.73
CA TYR A 74 -7.94 0.92 -30.68
C TYR A 74 -6.64 1.71 -30.76
N GLY A 75 -5.48 1.04 -30.85
CA GLY A 75 -4.18 1.71 -30.97
C GLY A 75 -3.97 2.48 -32.28
N SER A 76 -4.71 2.15 -33.35
CA SER A 76 -4.59 2.81 -34.67
C SER A 76 -5.57 3.96 -34.90
N THR A 77 -6.63 4.06 -34.10
CA THR A 77 -7.74 5.00 -34.33
C THR A 77 -7.47 6.35 -33.70
N LYS A 78 -7.53 7.43 -34.51
CA LYS A 78 -7.42 8.83 -34.03
C LYS A 78 -8.77 9.50 -33.74
N ASP A 79 -9.86 8.93 -34.24
CA ASP A 79 -11.23 9.42 -34.05
C ASP A 79 -11.69 9.19 -32.60
N LYS A 80 -12.01 10.26 -31.89
CA LYS A 80 -12.42 10.22 -30.47
C LYS A 80 -13.68 9.37 -30.22
N LYS A 81 -14.67 9.42 -31.12
CA LYS A 81 -15.93 8.68 -30.94
C LYS A 81 -15.69 7.19 -31.12
N LYS A 82 -15.03 6.82 -32.22
CA LYS A 82 -14.65 5.42 -32.49
C LYS A 82 -13.72 4.85 -31.41
N HIS A 83 -12.78 5.66 -30.91
CA HIS A 83 -11.88 5.28 -29.82
C HIS A 83 -12.66 4.95 -28.53
N ARG A 84 -13.69 5.75 -28.20
CA ARG A 84 -14.57 5.47 -27.04
C ARG A 84 -15.38 4.19 -27.23
N ASP A 85 -15.93 3.97 -28.42
CA ASP A 85 -16.70 2.75 -28.72
C ASP A 85 -15.84 1.48 -28.65
N LEU A 86 -14.60 1.55 -29.14
CA LEU A 86 -13.62 0.47 -29.03
C LEU A 86 -13.22 0.20 -27.57
N ALA A 87 -13.03 1.25 -26.77
CA ALA A 87 -12.75 1.10 -25.33
C ALA A 87 -13.89 0.39 -24.61
N ASN A 88 -15.15 0.73 -24.92
CA ASN A 88 -16.32 0.07 -24.34
C ASN A 88 -16.36 -1.43 -24.69
N GLN A 89 -16.12 -1.78 -25.95
CA GLN A 89 -16.06 -3.20 -26.37
C GLN A 89 -14.91 -3.95 -25.70
N LEU A 90 -13.74 -3.34 -25.55
CA LEU A 90 -12.61 -3.94 -24.81
C LEU A 90 -12.98 -4.18 -23.35
N ASN A 91 -13.63 -3.22 -22.69
CA ASN A 91 -14.09 -3.33 -21.31
C ASN A 91 -15.16 -4.42 -21.13
N GLU A 92 -16.09 -4.56 -22.08
CA GLU A 92 -17.07 -5.65 -22.08
C GLU A 92 -16.41 -7.01 -22.19
N MET A 93 -15.42 -7.15 -23.07
CA MET A 93 -14.66 -8.40 -23.17
C MET A 93 -13.87 -8.67 -21.89
N GLN A 94 -13.22 -7.68 -21.28
CA GLN A 94 -12.55 -7.86 -19.99
C GLN A 94 -13.53 -8.38 -18.91
N LYS A 95 -14.77 -7.87 -18.87
CA LYS A 95 -15.82 -8.38 -17.96
C LYS A 95 -16.19 -9.83 -18.26
N GLN A 96 -16.40 -10.20 -19.52
CA GLN A 96 -16.74 -11.57 -19.93
C GLN A 96 -15.67 -12.59 -19.50
N TYR A 97 -14.39 -12.20 -19.54
CA TYR A 97 -13.27 -13.03 -19.14
C TYR A 97 -12.87 -12.85 -17.67
N ASN A 98 -13.67 -12.15 -16.85
CA ASN A 98 -13.38 -11.92 -15.43
C ASN A 98 -12.03 -11.22 -15.16
N VAL A 99 -11.58 -10.36 -16.09
CA VAL A 99 -10.37 -9.54 -15.95
C VAL A 99 -10.77 -8.15 -15.47
N THR A 100 -11.34 -8.08 -14.27
CA THR A 100 -11.80 -6.82 -13.66
C THR A 100 -11.34 -6.69 -12.21
N TRP A 101 -11.27 -5.46 -11.72
CA TRP A 101 -10.97 -5.20 -10.31
C TRP A 101 -11.98 -5.89 -9.39
N ASP A 102 -13.27 -5.81 -9.72
CA ASP A 102 -14.32 -6.40 -8.90
C ASP A 102 -14.18 -7.92 -8.79
N HIS A 103 -13.88 -8.61 -9.90
CA HIS A 103 -13.61 -10.05 -9.85
C HIS A 103 -12.36 -10.36 -9.02
N CYS A 104 -11.26 -9.62 -9.23
CA CYS A 104 -10.02 -9.77 -8.47
C CYS A 104 -10.26 -9.60 -6.96
N ARG A 105 -11.03 -8.57 -6.58
CA ARG A 105 -11.38 -8.28 -5.18
C ARG A 105 -12.26 -9.37 -4.59
N ASN A 106 -13.31 -9.79 -5.30
CA ASN A 106 -14.24 -10.82 -4.81
C ASN A 106 -13.54 -12.17 -4.63
N ALA A 107 -12.71 -12.58 -5.60
CA ALA A 107 -11.89 -13.78 -5.48
C ALA A 107 -10.98 -13.72 -4.25
N MET A 108 -10.35 -12.57 -3.98
CA MET A 108 -9.49 -12.40 -2.82
C MET A 108 -10.23 -12.52 -1.48
N ILE A 109 -11.51 -12.18 -1.41
CA ILE A 109 -12.29 -12.36 -0.17
C ILE A 109 -12.39 -13.85 0.19
N HIS A 110 -12.68 -14.71 -0.80
CA HIS A 110 -12.76 -16.15 -0.59
C HIS A 110 -11.38 -16.76 -0.28
N ILE A 111 -10.35 -16.37 -1.04
CA ILE A 111 -8.98 -16.82 -0.83
C ILE A 111 -8.45 -16.36 0.54
N GLY A 112 -8.73 -15.12 0.94
CA GLY A 112 -8.33 -14.57 2.23
C GLY A 112 -8.90 -15.36 3.41
N LYS A 113 -10.18 -15.76 3.32
CA LYS A 113 -10.82 -16.65 4.31
C LYS A 113 -10.14 -18.02 4.36
N LYS A 114 -9.86 -18.64 3.19
CA LYS A 114 -9.15 -19.91 3.07
C LYS A 114 -7.79 -19.91 3.79
N TYR A 115 -7.04 -18.82 3.71
CA TYR A 115 -5.73 -18.67 4.36
C TYR A 115 -5.77 -17.99 5.74
N SER A 116 -6.95 -17.66 6.26
CA SER A 116 -7.14 -16.94 7.54
C SER A 116 -6.38 -15.61 7.61
N ILE A 117 -6.43 -14.84 6.52
CA ILE A 117 -5.84 -13.50 6.41
C ILE A 117 -6.92 -12.46 6.67
N ASP A 118 -6.58 -11.42 7.44
CA ASP A 118 -7.53 -10.33 7.71
C ASP A 118 -7.85 -9.57 6.41
N ALA A 119 -9.10 -9.12 6.30
CA ALA A 119 -9.61 -8.46 5.09
C ALA A 119 -8.74 -7.26 4.64
N VAL A 120 -8.14 -6.53 5.58
CA VAL A 120 -7.27 -5.36 5.30
C VAL A 120 -6.03 -5.76 4.51
N PHE A 121 -5.36 -6.85 4.92
CA PHE A 121 -4.16 -7.34 4.24
C PHE A 121 -4.52 -8.04 2.93
N ALA A 122 -5.63 -8.78 2.92
CA ALA A 122 -6.14 -9.43 1.72
C ALA A 122 -6.46 -8.38 0.62
N LEU A 123 -7.18 -7.31 0.96
CA LEU A 123 -7.49 -6.22 0.04
C LEU A 123 -6.22 -5.56 -0.50
N THR A 124 -5.28 -5.23 0.38
CA THR A 124 -4.00 -4.61 -0.01
C THR A 124 -3.22 -5.47 -1.00
N LYS A 125 -3.21 -6.79 -0.80
CA LYS A 125 -2.55 -7.74 -1.70
C LYS A 125 -3.30 -7.90 -3.04
N ALA A 126 -4.63 -7.87 -3.03
CA ALA A 126 -5.42 -7.84 -4.27
C ALA A 126 -5.14 -6.58 -5.09
N GLU A 127 -5.03 -5.40 -4.45
CA GLU A 127 -4.71 -4.15 -5.14
C GLU A 127 -3.34 -4.21 -5.83
N ASP A 128 -2.33 -4.82 -5.19
CA ASP A 128 -1.01 -5.01 -5.81
C ASP A 128 -1.07 -5.91 -7.05
N ILE A 129 -1.84 -7.00 -6.97
CA ILE A 129 -2.02 -7.93 -8.08
C ILE A 129 -2.80 -7.28 -9.22
N TRP A 130 -3.86 -6.55 -8.90
CA TRP A 130 -4.65 -5.82 -9.88
C TRP A 130 -3.82 -4.76 -10.59
N ARG A 131 -2.96 -4.01 -9.87
CA ARG A 131 -2.00 -3.09 -10.50
C ARG A 131 -1.04 -3.80 -11.47
N GLY A 132 -0.67 -5.04 -11.17
CA GLY A 132 0.07 -5.89 -12.10
C GLY A 132 -0.71 -6.20 -13.37
N ILE A 133 -2.00 -6.56 -13.24
CA ILE A 133 -2.91 -6.79 -14.37
C ILE A 133 -3.15 -5.50 -15.17
N GLU A 134 -3.35 -4.35 -14.53
CA GLU A 134 -3.50 -3.05 -15.20
C GLU A 134 -2.28 -2.71 -16.05
N LYS A 135 -1.07 -2.98 -15.53
CA LYS A 135 0.15 -2.83 -16.33
C LYS A 135 0.18 -3.74 -17.56
N CYS A 136 -0.39 -4.94 -17.47
CA CYS A 136 -0.51 -5.86 -18.60
C CYS A 136 -1.61 -5.49 -19.60
N LEU A 137 -2.65 -4.76 -19.16
CA LEU A 137 -3.76 -4.34 -20.02
C LEU A 137 -3.47 -3.01 -20.71
N TYR A 138 -2.85 -2.06 -20.00
CA TYR A 138 -2.82 -0.65 -20.40
C TYR A 138 -1.40 -0.09 -20.55
N ASN A 139 -0.38 -0.90 -20.35
CA ASN A 139 1.01 -0.48 -20.43
C ASN A 139 1.88 -1.62 -20.98
N ASN A 140 3.19 -1.52 -20.82
CA ASN A 140 4.18 -2.44 -21.37
C ASN A 140 4.36 -3.74 -20.56
N GLY A 141 3.40 -4.09 -19.69
CA GLY A 141 3.46 -5.30 -18.88
C GLY A 141 3.23 -6.55 -19.73
N LYS A 142 4.13 -7.53 -19.67
CA LYS A 142 3.97 -8.80 -20.42
C LYS A 142 3.24 -9.88 -19.63
N THR A 143 3.51 -10.01 -18.33
CA THR A 143 3.00 -11.11 -17.50
C THR A 143 3.03 -10.72 -16.02
N ILE A 144 2.09 -11.25 -15.24
CA ILE A 144 2.13 -11.18 -13.77
C ILE A 144 2.87 -12.38 -13.19
N HIS A 145 3.77 -12.12 -12.23
CA HIS A 145 4.66 -13.12 -11.65
C HIS A 145 4.17 -13.59 -10.29
N PHE A 146 4.42 -14.87 -9.99
CA PHE A 146 4.25 -15.43 -8.65
C PHE A 146 5.38 -14.97 -7.73
N SER A 147 5.08 -14.81 -6.44
CA SER A 147 6.09 -14.60 -5.40
C SER A 147 6.78 -15.92 -5.08
N LYS A 148 8.12 -15.96 -5.09
CA LYS A 148 8.88 -17.18 -4.85
C LYS A 148 8.75 -17.66 -3.40
N TYR A 149 9.00 -18.94 -3.16
CA TYR A 149 9.11 -19.45 -1.80
C TYR A 149 10.28 -18.77 -1.07
N GLY A 150 10.11 -18.43 0.21
CA GLY A 150 11.09 -17.68 1.01
C GLY A 150 11.10 -16.16 0.77
N GLU A 151 10.60 -15.68 -0.37
CA GLU A 151 10.40 -14.25 -0.63
C GLU A 151 9.11 -13.77 0.03
N LEU A 152 9.22 -13.41 1.31
CA LEU A 152 8.11 -12.99 2.14
C LEU A 152 7.63 -11.58 1.77
N PRO A 153 6.35 -11.38 1.40
CA PRO A 153 5.81 -10.06 1.13
C PRO A 153 5.73 -9.21 2.40
N CYS A 154 5.81 -7.89 2.23
CA CYS A 154 5.52 -6.97 3.32
C CYS A 154 4.05 -7.07 3.76
N ILE A 155 3.82 -6.93 5.06
CA ILE A 155 2.49 -6.87 5.66
C ILE A 155 2.12 -5.40 5.75
N ARG A 156 1.29 -4.94 4.82
CA ARG A 156 0.93 -3.53 4.67
C ARG A 156 -0.56 -3.33 4.89
N ALA A 157 -0.89 -2.32 5.69
CA ALA A 157 -2.21 -1.72 5.73
C ALA A 157 -2.10 -0.25 5.31
N LYS A 158 -3.02 0.25 4.49
CA LYS A 158 -3.00 1.64 3.98
C LYS A 158 -3.65 2.65 4.92
N GLN A 159 -3.84 2.29 6.19
CA GLN A 159 -4.47 3.12 7.21
C GLN A 159 -3.76 2.93 8.55
N ILE A 160 -3.49 4.03 9.27
CA ILE A 160 -2.76 4.00 10.54
C ILE A 160 -3.48 3.29 11.69
N ASN A 161 -4.81 3.12 11.59
CA ASN A 161 -5.66 2.56 12.63
C ASN A 161 -6.23 1.17 12.29
N ARG A 162 -5.89 0.59 11.13
CA ARG A 162 -6.38 -0.73 10.70
C ARG A 162 -5.23 -1.66 10.34
N GLY A 163 -5.34 -2.93 10.73
CA GLY A 163 -4.33 -3.96 10.46
C GLY A 163 -3.11 -3.83 11.37
N ILE A 164 -2.33 -2.76 11.20
CA ILE A 164 -1.21 -2.39 12.07
C ILE A 164 -1.54 -1.03 12.67
N SER A 165 -2.08 -1.02 13.89
CA SER A 165 -2.45 0.24 14.54
C SER A 165 -1.27 0.83 15.29
N MET A 166 -1.14 2.16 15.29
CA MET A 166 -0.14 2.89 16.05
C MET A 166 -0.78 3.62 17.23
N SER A 167 -0.06 3.72 18.35
CA SER A 167 -0.42 4.48 19.55
C SER A 167 0.83 5.08 20.18
N VAL A 168 0.66 6.09 21.04
CA VAL A 168 1.74 6.63 21.88
C VAL A 168 1.53 6.11 23.30
N LYS A 169 2.59 5.60 23.92
CA LYS A 169 2.59 5.24 25.34
C LYS A 169 3.94 5.61 25.93
N ASP A 170 3.96 6.30 27.07
CA ASP A 170 5.18 6.71 27.76
C ASP A 170 6.14 7.50 26.84
N ASN A 171 5.60 8.41 26.02
CA ASN A 171 6.31 9.15 24.96
C ASN A 171 7.02 8.28 23.91
N GLU A 172 6.64 7.02 23.77
CA GLU A 172 7.17 6.11 22.75
C GLU A 172 6.10 5.67 21.75
N LEU A 173 6.52 5.44 20.51
CA LEU A 173 5.66 4.85 19.49
C LEU A 173 5.47 3.35 19.77
N LYS A 174 4.23 2.94 19.98
CA LYS A 174 3.81 1.54 20.08
C LYS A 174 2.93 1.17 18.91
N PHE A 175 3.01 -0.08 18.51
CA PHE A 175 2.28 -0.65 17.40
C PHE A 175 1.58 -1.93 17.83
N LYS A 176 0.47 -2.25 17.18
CA LYS A 176 -0.30 -3.45 17.47
C LYS A 176 -0.67 -4.20 16.20
N LEU A 177 -0.42 -5.51 16.19
CA LEU A 177 -0.82 -6.44 15.14
C LEU A 177 -1.52 -7.65 15.78
N LYS A 178 -2.77 -7.92 15.40
CA LYS A 178 -3.55 -9.07 15.88
C LYS A 178 -3.52 -9.26 17.41
N GLY A 179 -3.55 -8.16 18.17
CA GLY A 179 -3.50 -8.20 19.63
C GLY A 179 -2.10 -7.99 20.22
N ASN A 180 -1.04 -8.37 19.51
CA ASN A 180 0.34 -8.25 20.01
C ASN A 180 0.80 -6.79 19.89
N VAL A 181 1.25 -6.22 21.02
CA VAL A 181 1.81 -4.87 21.10
C VAL A 181 3.34 -4.95 21.08
N PHE A 182 3.97 -4.07 20.32
CA PHE A 182 5.42 -3.99 20.15
C PHE A 182 5.85 -2.54 19.92
N GLY A 183 7.12 -2.24 20.19
CA GLY A 183 7.77 -0.97 19.90
C GLY A 183 8.82 -1.09 18.79
N ILE A 184 9.70 -0.10 18.74
CA ILE A 184 10.77 0.04 17.75
C ILE A 184 12.11 0.26 18.43
N GLN A 185 13.17 -0.22 17.79
CA GLN A 185 14.56 -0.06 18.23
C GLN A 185 15.19 1.11 17.48
N VAL A 186 15.16 2.30 18.08
CA VAL A 186 15.83 3.49 17.55
C VAL A 186 17.33 3.36 17.79
N LYS A 187 18.14 3.41 16.72
CA LYS A 187 19.58 3.10 16.77
C LYS A 187 20.51 4.26 16.45
N ASP A 188 20.00 5.28 15.77
CA ASP A 188 20.80 6.41 15.31
C ASP A 188 20.05 7.73 15.52
N ARG A 189 20.81 8.83 15.47
CA ARG A 189 20.28 10.17 15.68
C ARG A 189 19.21 10.56 14.66
N PHE A 190 19.36 10.13 13.41
CA PHE A 190 18.38 10.39 12.36
C PHE A 190 17.02 9.76 12.71
N GLN A 191 17.01 8.50 13.14
CA GLN A 191 15.80 7.81 13.59
C GLN A 191 15.21 8.48 14.84
N THR A 192 16.04 8.95 15.77
CA THR A 192 15.58 9.71 16.94
C THR A 192 14.87 11.00 16.51
N ASP A 193 15.49 11.79 15.65
CA ASP A 193 14.94 13.07 15.17
C ASP A 193 13.61 12.86 14.43
N GLU A 194 13.49 11.81 13.63
CA GLU A 194 12.25 11.41 12.95
C GLU A 194 11.15 11.00 13.94
N VAL A 195 11.47 10.15 14.92
CA VAL A 195 10.51 9.71 15.94
C VAL A 195 10.04 10.88 16.78
N CYS A 196 10.95 11.77 17.19
CA CYS A 196 10.62 13.00 17.91
C CYS A 196 9.67 13.89 17.10
N ALA A 197 9.91 14.08 15.80
CA ALA A 197 9.02 14.88 14.95
C ALA A 197 7.62 14.25 14.81
N VAL A 198 7.54 12.91 14.72
CA VAL A 198 6.25 12.21 14.72
C VAL A 198 5.51 12.39 16.06
N LEU A 199 6.22 12.29 17.19
CA LEU A 199 5.64 12.49 18.53
C LEU A 199 5.16 13.94 18.74
N GLU A 200 5.93 14.92 18.23
CA GLU A 200 5.53 16.32 18.22
C GLU A 200 4.25 16.51 17.41
N TYR A 201 4.16 15.91 16.21
CA TYR A 201 2.93 15.94 15.43
C TYR A 201 1.75 15.35 16.20
N LEU A 202 1.93 14.17 16.82
CA LEU A 202 0.83 13.50 17.52
C LEU A 202 0.35 14.27 18.75
N SER A 203 1.24 15.01 19.43
CA SER A 203 0.87 15.84 20.59
C SER A 203 0.25 17.20 20.21
N ARG A 204 0.56 17.74 19.01
CA ARG A 204 0.13 19.09 18.59
C ARG A 204 -0.52 19.11 17.20
N SER A 205 -1.24 18.04 16.85
CA SER A 205 -1.72 17.81 15.48
C SER A 205 -2.61 18.93 14.94
N GLU A 206 -3.50 19.49 15.75
CA GLU A 206 -4.38 20.61 15.36
C GLU A 206 -3.57 21.84 14.94
N ILE A 207 -2.64 22.28 15.81
CA ILE A 207 -1.78 23.45 15.57
C ILE A 207 -0.94 23.27 14.30
N ILE A 208 -0.37 22.07 14.10
CA ILE A 208 0.47 21.79 12.93
C ILE A 208 -0.36 21.74 11.65
N ASN A 209 -1.56 21.15 11.70
CA ASN A 209 -2.47 21.11 10.55
C ASN A 209 -2.94 22.51 10.14
N ASP A 210 -3.25 23.37 11.11
CA ASP A 210 -3.65 24.76 10.86
C ASP A 210 -2.52 25.55 10.18
N LYS A 211 -1.30 25.41 10.72
CA LYS A 211 -0.10 26.02 10.12
C LYS A 211 0.14 25.49 8.69
N ALA A 212 -0.07 24.19 8.47
CA ALA A 212 0.09 23.56 7.16
C ALA A 212 -0.91 24.07 6.13
N ILE A 213 -2.20 24.19 6.50
CA ILE A 213 -3.26 24.72 5.63
C ILE A 213 -2.99 26.19 5.31
N ASN A 214 -2.65 27.01 6.31
CA ASN A 214 -2.38 28.43 6.10
C ASN A 214 -1.22 28.64 5.14
N LYS A 215 -0.12 27.88 5.28
CA LYS A 215 1.02 27.91 4.35
C LYS A 215 0.64 27.43 2.95
N PHE A 216 -0.21 26.40 2.86
CA PHE A 216 -0.67 25.85 1.59
C PHE A 216 -1.55 26.84 0.82
N LEU A 217 -2.41 27.58 1.51
CA LEU A 217 -3.22 28.65 0.90
C LEU A 217 -2.39 29.85 0.45
N ASP A 218 -1.38 30.25 1.25
CA ASP A 218 -0.52 31.41 0.97
C ASP A 218 0.45 31.17 -0.20
N LYS A 219 1.18 30.05 -0.17
CA LYS A 219 2.32 29.82 -1.08
C LYS A 219 2.13 28.67 -2.07
N ALA A 220 0.97 28.01 -2.06
CA ALA A 220 0.72 26.76 -2.79
C ALA A 220 1.77 25.66 -2.53
N TYR A 221 2.43 25.70 -1.37
CA TYR A 221 3.51 24.78 -0.98
C TYR A 221 3.14 23.96 0.25
N CYS A 222 3.45 22.66 0.23
CA CYS A 222 3.23 21.76 1.35
C CYS A 222 4.43 21.73 2.30
N ILE A 223 4.22 22.09 3.56
CA ILE A 223 5.25 21.96 4.61
C ILE A 223 5.35 20.53 5.13
N ASP A 224 6.46 20.21 5.79
CA ASP A 224 6.70 18.91 6.40
C ASP A 224 6.00 18.84 7.76
N THR A 225 4.92 18.06 7.86
CA THR A 225 4.12 17.93 9.09
C THR A 225 4.57 16.78 9.98
N TYR A 226 5.30 15.80 9.43
CA TYR A 226 5.64 14.55 10.08
C TYR A 226 4.44 13.72 10.54
N ARG A 227 3.27 13.93 9.91
CA ARG A 227 2.08 13.13 10.17
C ARG A 227 2.31 11.65 9.81
N PRO A 228 2.14 10.71 10.75
CA PRO A 228 2.23 9.29 10.45
C PRO A 228 1.01 8.84 9.62
N CYS A 229 1.27 8.27 8.45
CA CYS A 229 0.24 7.89 7.48
C CYS A 229 -0.24 6.44 7.66
N TYR A 230 0.70 5.49 7.70
CA TYR A 230 0.45 4.08 7.93
C TYR A 230 1.75 3.30 8.15
N ALA A 231 1.65 2.17 8.83
CA ALA A 231 2.75 1.26 9.12
C ALA A 231 2.74 0.01 8.21
N THR A 232 3.93 -0.50 7.91
CA THR A 232 4.15 -1.74 7.18
C THR A 232 5.20 -2.57 7.91
N LEU A 233 4.99 -3.87 8.04
CA LEU A 233 5.99 -4.79 8.60
C LEU A 233 6.69 -5.55 7.47
N VAL A 234 8.01 -5.60 7.53
CA VAL A 234 8.87 -6.21 6.52
C VAL A 234 9.74 -7.27 7.21
N PRO A 235 9.36 -8.56 7.12
CA PRO A 235 10.22 -9.64 7.60
C PRO A 235 11.45 -9.77 6.69
N LYS A 236 12.64 -9.84 7.28
CA LYS A 236 13.92 -10.05 6.59
C LYS A 236 14.68 -11.20 7.24
N PHE A 237 15.25 -12.08 6.44
CA PHE A 237 16.15 -13.13 6.91
C PHE A 237 17.58 -12.61 6.88
N ILE A 238 18.21 -12.45 8.04
CA ILE A 238 19.54 -11.86 8.19
C ILE A 238 20.37 -12.74 9.13
N ARG A 239 21.50 -13.26 8.64
CA ARG A 239 22.45 -14.06 9.42
C ARG A 239 21.77 -15.21 10.18
N GLY A 240 21.00 -16.02 9.46
CA GLY A 240 20.36 -17.23 10.02
C GLY A 240 19.09 -17.00 10.84
N LYS A 241 18.63 -15.75 11.03
CA LYS A 241 17.42 -15.44 11.79
C LYS A 241 16.51 -14.44 11.08
N TYR A 242 15.21 -14.58 11.32
CA TYR A 242 14.24 -13.55 10.91
C TYR A 242 14.33 -12.35 11.85
N ARG A 243 14.24 -11.16 11.25
CA ARG A 243 14.07 -9.86 11.90
C ARG A 243 12.90 -9.16 11.23
N VAL A 244 12.18 -8.34 11.97
CA VAL A 244 11.06 -7.57 11.44
C VAL A 244 11.42 -6.10 11.47
N TYR A 245 11.32 -5.45 10.31
CA TYR A 245 11.46 -4.01 10.20
C TYR A 245 10.08 -3.37 10.07
N LEU A 246 9.88 -2.30 10.83
CA LEU A 246 8.76 -1.39 10.65
C LEU A 246 9.15 -0.32 9.63
N HIS A 247 8.31 -0.17 8.61
CA HIS A 247 8.34 0.95 7.68
C HIS A 247 7.16 1.86 8.04
N LEU A 248 7.44 3.01 8.65
CA LEU A 248 6.43 4.03 8.95
C LEU A 248 6.43 5.05 7.81
N THR A 249 5.32 5.15 7.08
CA THR A 249 5.14 6.20 6.06
C THR A 249 4.79 7.51 6.76
N ILE A 250 5.56 8.56 6.53
CA ILE A 250 5.45 9.85 7.20
C ILE A 250 5.25 10.95 6.15
N GLU A 251 4.40 11.93 6.47
CA GLU A 251 4.16 13.11 5.64
C GLU A 251 5.29 14.15 5.75
N GLY A 252 5.71 14.69 4.62
CA GLY A 252 6.85 15.59 4.50
C GLY A 252 8.12 14.89 4.02
N LYS A 253 9.20 15.67 3.92
CA LYS A 253 10.55 15.24 3.61
C LYS A 253 11.25 14.67 4.83
N ALA A 254 12.15 13.72 4.60
CA ALA A 254 12.97 13.15 5.66
C ALA A 254 13.89 14.22 6.25
N LYS A 255 14.15 14.11 7.55
CA LYS A 255 15.21 14.85 8.24
C LYS A 255 16.55 14.62 7.53
N PRO A 256 17.43 15.64 7.49
CA PRO A 256 18.77 15.44 6.96
C PRO A 256 19.52 14.40 7.79
N LYS A 257 20.27 13.54 7.13
CA LYS A 257 21.26 12.71 7.80
C LYS A 257 22.50 13.57 7.98
N TYR A 258 22.90 13.76 9.23
CA TYR A 258 24.19 14.35 9.55
C TYR A 258 25.21 13.21 9.61
N ASP A 259 26.34 13.40 8.93
CA ASP A 259 27.49 12.48 8.97
C ASP A 259 28.18 12.50 10.34
#